data_AF-A0A7C0W5F3-F1
#
_entry.id   AF-A0A7C0W5F3-F1
#
_cell.length_a   1.000
_cell.length_b   1.000
_cell.length_c   1.000
_cell.angle_alpha   90.00
_cell.angle_beta   90.00
_cell.angle_gamma   90.00
#
_symmetry.space_group_name_H-M   'P 1'
#
loop_
_entity.id
_entity.type
_entity.pdbx_description
1 polymer ?
#
loop_
_entity_poly.entity_id
_entity_poly.type
_entity_poly.pdbx_seq_one_letter_code
_entity_poly.pdbx_strand_id
1 'polypeptide(L)'
;SQVPAFTHMVVTEPLSDEQLGAIGWSNRQGIEDARNLVHYFRLTADNRLAMGGSDVSLTYGIDMDRDLNERVFQRLETDVVEIFPSLAGVRFTDRWGGPVSVPVDMAPAIGFLGDRRVVYSIGCVGHGVSLSQLNGKTIADLVLERDTDLTNVWFVGRRLIPWPPEPLRFALSAGIRGYLRGEDWVHERPLRAGR
;
A
#
# COMPACT_ATOMS: atom_id res chain seq x y z
N SER A 1 12.55 6.07 -13.22
CA SER A 1 12.79 6.31 -11.77
C SER A 1 11.74 5.66 -10.87
N GLN A 2 10.55 5.33 -11.39
CA GLN A 2 9.49 4.67 -10.64
C GLN A 2 8.99 3.43 -11.40
N VAL A 3 8.34 2.52 -10.68
CA VAL A 3 7.69 1.33 -11.22
C VAL A 3 6.34 1.11 -10.57
N PRO A 4 5.41 0.41 -11.25
CA PRO A 4 4.17 -0.01 -10.62
C PRO A 4 4.43 -1.18 -9.66
N ALA A 5 3.95 -1.05 -8.43
CA ALA A 5 3.78 -2.16 -7.51
C ALA A 5 2.28 -2.39 -7.32
N PHE A 6 1.81 -3.63 -7.38
CA PHE A 6 0.38 -3.91 -7.28
C PHE A 6 0.00 -4.23 -5.84
N THR A 7 -1.09 -3.63 -5.39
CA THR A 7 -1.73 -3.86 -4.10
C THR A 7 -3.18 -4.26 -4.32
N HIS A 8 -3.71 -5.10 -3.44
CA HIS A 8 -5.05 -5.66 -3.56
C HIS A 8 -5.86 -5.42 -2.28
N MET A 9 -7.18 -5.39 -2.43
CA MET A 9 -8.15 -5.17 -1.38
C MET A 9 -9.36 -6.08 -1.52
N VAL A 10 -9.96 -6.42 -0.38
CA VAL A 10 -11.23 -7.14 -0.26
C VAL A 10 -12.16 -6.42 0.72
N VAL A 11 -13.46 -6.54 0.50
CA VAL A 11 -14.49 -5.93 1.35
C VAL A 11 -15.57 -6.95 1.69
N THR A 12 -15.95 -7.01 2.97
CA THR A 12 -17.03 -7.87 3.44
C THR A 12 -18.41 -7.30 3.07
N GLU A 13 -19.44 -8.11 3.21
CA GLU A 13 -20.79 -7.61 3.44
C GLU A 13 -20.86 -6.75 4.72
N PRO A 14 -21.90 -5.93 4.91
CA PRO A 14 -22.10 -5.19 6.15
C PRO A 14 -22.14 -6.16 7.32
N LEU A 15 -21.29 -5.92 8.31
CA LEU A 15 -21.22 -6.72 9.52
C LEU A 15 -22.46 -6.46 10.38
N SER A 16 -23.00 -7.52 10.97
CA SER A 16 -24.07 -7.40 11.96
C SER A 16 -23.57 -6.74 13.25
N ASP A 17 -24.49 -6.23 14.08
CA ASP A 17 -24.13 -5.66 15.38
C ASP A 17 -23.40 -6.68 16.29
N GLU A 18 -23.78 -7.96 16.18
CA GLU A 18 -23.10 -9.06 16.87
C GLU A 18 -21.66 -9.22 16.40
N GLN A 19 -21.42 -9.22 15.08
CA GLN A 19 -20.08 -9.32 14.50
C GLN A 19 -19.23 -8.09 14.86
N LEU A 20 -19.80 -6.88 14.78
CA LEU A 20 -19.14 -5.64 15.19
C LEU A 20 -18.76 -5.65 16.67
N GLY A 21 -19.64 -6.17 17.53
CA GLY A 21 -19.37 -6.38 18.95
C GLY A 21 -18.23 -7.37 19.18
N ALA A 22 -18.23 -8.49 18.45
CA ALA A 22 -17.23 -9.54 18.58
C ALA A 22 -15.82 -9.12 18.14
N ILE A 23 -15.69 -8.30 17.08
CA ILE A 23 -14.39 -7.77 16.66
C ILE A 23 -13.85 -6.66 17.59
N GLY A 24 -14.69 -6.10 18.48
CA GLY A 24 -14.27 -5.13 19.50
C GLY A 24 -13.85 -3.74 18.98
N TRP A 25 -14.20 -3.39 17.74
CA TRP A 25 -13.66 -2.20 17.05
C TRP A 25 -14.51 -0.94 17.24
N SER A 26 -14.70 -0.50 18.48
CA SER A 26 -15.67 0.54 18.84
C SER A 26 -15.41 1.93 18.23
N ASN A 27 -14.14 2.28 17.98
CA ASN A 27 -13.75 3.64 17.56
C ASN A 27 -13.53 3.79 16.05
N ARG A 28 -13.72 2.72 15.26
CA ARG A 28 -13.67 2.75 13.78
C ARG A 28 -12.39 3.32 13.19
N GLN A 29 -11.30 3.33 13.96
CA GLN A 29 -10.00 3.83 13.52
C GLN A 29 -9.47 2.96 12.38
N GLY A 30 -8.67 3.51 11.46
CA GLY A 30 -7.90 2.65 10.55
C GLY A 30 -6.82 1.92 11.34
N ILE A 31 -6.62 0.63 11.06
CA ILE A 31 -5.57 -0.18 11.67
C ILE A 31 -4.59 -0.57 10.57
N GLU A 32 -3.31 -0.49 10.88
CA GLU A 32 -2.22 -1.07 10.12
C GLU A 32 -1.43 -1.97 11.07
N ASP A 33 -1.02 -3.15 10.60
CA ASP A 33 -0.19 -4.04 11.40
C ASP A 33 1.31 -3.79 11.21
N ALA A 34 2.12 -4.46 12.01
CA ALA A 34 3.57 -4.29 12.04
C ALA A 34 4.33 -5.24 11.10
N ARG A 35 3.66 -5.86 10.12
CA ARG A 35 4.31 -6.78 9.17
C ARG A 35 5.11 -6.00 8.13
N ASN A 36 6.06 -6.66 7.49
CA ASN A 36 6.72 -6.09 6.32
C ASN A 36 5.73 -5.99 5.15
N LEU A 37 4.91 -7.03 4.95
CA LEU A 37 3.75 -7.00 4.06
C LEU A 37 2.51 -6.62 4.86
N VAL A 38 2.43 -5.32 5.17
CA VAL A 38 1.40 -4.75 6.04
C VAL A 38 -0.01 -5.16 5.62
N HIS A 39 -0.86 -5.46 6.60
CA HIS A 39 -2.29 -5.36 6.42
C HIS A 39 -2.74 -4.01 6.91
N TYR A 40 -3.56 -3.35 6.10
CA TYR A 40 -4.28 -2.16 6.51
C TYR A 40 -5.77 -2.41 6.34
N PHE A 41 -6.55 -2.08 7.35
CA PHE A 41 -7.97 -2.35 7.34
C PHE A 41 -8.74 -1.28 8.11
N ARG A 42 -10.02 -1.11 7.74
CA ARG A 42 -10.93 -0.15 8.37
C ARG A 42 -12.38 -0.59 8.20
N LEU A 43 -13.26 0.00 8.99
CA LEU A 43 -14.69 -0.05 8.73
C LEU A 43 -15.12 1.01 7.71
N THR A 44 -15.98 0.63 6.76
CA THR A 44 -16.71 1.55 5.88
C THR A 44 -17.88 2.18 6.64
N ALA A 45 -18.44 3.29 6.14
CA ALA A 45 -19.54 3.99 6.80
C ALA A 45 -20.78 3.09 7.06
N ASP A 46 -20.99 2.09 6.22
CA ASP A 46 -22.06 1.08 6.31
C ASP A 46 -21.61 -0.24 6.96
N ASN A 47 -20.57 -0.21 7.80
CA ASN A 47 -20.11 -1.32 8.65
C ASN A 47 -19.54 -2.53 7.91
N ARG A 48 -18.92 -2.34 6.75
CA ARG A 48 -18.13 -3.39 6.10
C ARG A 48 -16.70 -3.32 6.57
N LEU A 49 -16.03 -4.46 6.67
CA LEU A 49 -14.59 -4.50 6.86
C LEU A 49 -13.92 -4.46 5.49
N ALA A 50 -13.12 -3.42 5.26
CA ALA A 50 -12.26 -3.29 4.09
C ALA A 50 -10.83 -3.58 4.50
N MET A 51 -10.18 -4.55 3.86
CA MET A 51 -8.78 -4.94 4.14
C MET A 51 -7.97 -4.96 2.85
N GLY A 52 -6.77 -4.38 2.90
CA GLY A 52 -5.77 -4.50 1.85
C GLY A 52 -4.42 -4.91 2.41
N GLY A 53 -3.49 -5.21 1.50
CA GLY A 53 -2.13 -5.62 1.85
C GLY A 53 -1.85 -7.08 1.53
N SER A 54 -1.23 -7.80 2.48
CA SER A 54 -0.81 -9.22 2.39
C SER A 54 0.34 -9.51 1.40
N ASP A 55 0.36 -8.83 0.25
CA ASP A 55 1.40 -9.03 -0.75
C ASP A 55 1.57 -7.80 -1.64
N VAL A 56 2.81 -7.58 -2.08
CA VAL A 56 3.14 -6.53 -3.05
C VAL A 56 3.94 -7.17 -4.18
N SER A 57 3.48 -7.00 -5.41
CA SER A 57 4.19 -7.51 -6.59
C SER A 57 4.65 -6.38 -7.50
N LEU A 58 5.96 -6.35 -7.78
CA LEU A 58 6.53 -5.57 -8.87
C LEU A 58 6.42 -6.37 -10.17
N THR A 59 6.00 -5.71 -11.26
CA THR A 59 5.82 -6.38 -12.55
C THR A 59 7.10 -6.47 -13.35
N TYR A 60 7.23 -7.55 -14.13
CA TYR A 60 8.26 -7.64 -15.16
C TYR A 60 7.86 -6.75 -16.34
N GLY A 61 8.77 -5.88 -16.78
CA GLY A 61 8.51 -4.96 -17.90
C GLY A 61 7.55 -3.83 -17.56
N ILE A 62 6.55 -3.61 -18.42
CA ILE A 62 5.53 -2.54 -18.33
C ILE A 62 4.11 -3.10 -18.23
N ASP A 63 3.98 -4.36 -17.85
CA ASP A 63 2.68 -5.03 -17.71
C ASP A 63 1.88 -4.35 -16.59
N MET A 64 0.70 -3.86 -16.97
CA MET A 64 -0.24 -3.16 -16.08
C MET A 64 -1.48 -4.01 -15.74
N ASP A 65 -1.64 -5.19 -16.34
CA ASP A 65 -2.85 -6.00 -16.21
C ASP A 65 -2.76 -6.97 -15.01
N ARG A 66 -2.43 -6.43 -13.84
CA ARG A 66 -2.20 -7.21 -12.60
C ARG A 66 -3.11 -6.84 -11.43
N ASP A 67 -4.12 -6.03 -11.71
CA ASP A 67 -5.13 -5.61 -10.75
C ASP A 67 -5.99 -6.78 -10.25
N LEU A 68 -6.12 -7.85 -11.05
CA LEU A 68 -6.88 -9.04 -10.69
C LEU A 68 -5.94 -10.20 -10.35
N ASN A 69 -5.86 -10.54 -9.07
CA ASN A 69 -5.03 -11.63 -8.58
C ASN A 69 -5.79 -12.50 -7.56
N GLU A 70 -6.44 -13.55 -8.07
CA GLU A 70 -7.29 -14.43 -7.27
C GLU A 70 -6.56 -15.06 -6.08
N ARG A 71 -5.26 -15.37 -6.23
CA ARG A 71 -4.47 -15.93 -5.12
C ARG A 71 -4.28 -14.94 -3.99
N VAL A 72 -4.06 -13.66 -4.31
CA VAL A 72 -3.92 -12.60 -3.30
C VAL A 72 -5.27 -12.29 -2.67
N PHE A 73 -6.36 -12.26 -3.45
CA PHE A 73 -7.70 -12.09 -2.89
C PHE A 73 -8.08 -13.20 -1.91
N GLN A 74 -7.91 -14.47 -2.29
CA GLN A 74 -8.17 -15.60 -1.38
C GLN A 74 -7.29 -15.54 -0.12
N ARG A 75 -6.05 -15.07 -0.26
CA ARG A 75 -5.16 -14.88 0.87
C ARG A 75 -5.66 -13.80 1.82
N LEU A 76 -6.04 -12.62 1.31
CA LEU A 76 -6.63 -11.54 2.11
C LEU A 76 -7.92 -11.99 2.82
N GLU A 77 -8.78 -12.75 2.15
CA GLU A 77 -10.00 -13.29 2.77
C GLU A 77 -9.68 -14.25 3.91
N THR A 78 -8.65 -15.09 3.75
CA THR A 78 -8.15 -15.96 4.81
C THR A 78 -7.56 -15.12 5.95
N ASP A 79 -6.75 -14.12 5.66
CA ASP A 79 -6.11 -13.26 6.65
C ASP A 79 -7.17 -12.49 7.48
N VAL A 80 -8.28 -12.05 6.88
CA VAL A 80 -9.42 -11.45 7.62
C VAL A 80 -9.95 -12.41 8.68
N VAL A 81 -10.19 -13.67 8.34
CA VAL A 81 -10.72 -14.67 9.29
C VAL A 81 -9.64 -15.09 10.30
N GLU A 82 -8.38 -15.11 9.92
CA GLU A 82 -7.27 -15.39 10.84
C GLU A 82 -7.11 -14.29 11.89
N ILE A 83 -7.33 -13.02 11.53
CA ILE A 83 -7.27 -11.87 12.44
C ILE A 83 -8.56 -11.78 13.27
N PHE A 84 -9.71 -12.05 12.65
CA PHE A 84 -11.03 -11.99 13.28
C PHE A 84 -11.77 -13.32 13.14
N PRO A 85 -11.49 -14.31 14.01
CA PRO A 85 -12.14 -15.61 13.94
C PRO A 85 -13.67 -15.56 14.04
N SER A 86 -14.22 -14.53 14.70
CA SER A 86 -15.66 -14.27 14.79
C SER A 86 -16.32 -13.93 13.45
N LEU A 87 -15.53 -13.62 12.42
CA LEU A 87 -16.01 -13.37 11.06
C LEU A 87 -15.95 -14.62 10.17
N ALA A 88 -15.72 -15.81 10.74
CA ALA A 88 -15.79 -17.05 9.98
C ALA A 88 -17.14 -17.18 9.24
N GLY A 89 -17.07 -17.40 7.93
CA GLY A 89 -18.24 -17.51 7.05
C GLY A 89 -18.81 -16.18 6.56
N VAL A 90 -18.22 -15.03 6.90
CA VAL A 90 -18.60 -13.73 6.30
C VAL A 90 -18.42 -13.77 4.78
N ARG A 91 -19.35 -13.16 4.04
CA ARG A 91 -19.21 -13.02 2.60
C ARG A 91 -18.37 -11.81 2.23
N PHE A 92 -17.58 -11.95 1.18
CA PHE A 92 -16.89 -10.84 0.53
C PHE A 92 -17.68 -10.38 -0.68
N THR A 93 -17.98 -9.09 -0.76
CA THR A 93 -18.82 -8.51 -1.82
C THR A 93 -18.00 -7.88 -2.93
N ASP A 94 -16.81 -7.36 -2.59
CA ASP A 94 -15.99 -6.59 -3.52
C ASP A 94 -14.52 -6.98 -3.39
N ARG A 95 -13.84 -6.99 -4.53
CA ARG A 95 -12.40 -7.23 -4.66
C ARG A 95 -11.85 -6.29 -5.73
N TRP A 96 -10.72 -5.64 -5.46
CA TRP A 96 -10.02 -4.87 -6.47
C TRP A 96 -8.52 -4.83 -6.19
N GLY A 97 -7.75 -4.56 -7.24
CA GLY A 97 -6.33 -4.24 -7.12
C GLY A 97 -6.01 -2.99 -7.90
N GLY A 98 -4.80 -2.50 -7.70
CA GLY A 98 -4.32 -1.31 -8.38
C GLY A 98 -2.81 -1.16 -8.28
N PRO A 99 -2.19 -0.50 -9.27
CA PRO A 99 -0.79 -0.13 -9.21
C PRO A 99 -0.59 1.08 -8.31
N VAL A 100 0.44 1.03 -7.48
CA VAL A 100 1.01 2.18 -6.77
C VAL A 100 2.37 2.52 -7.36
N SER A 101 2.68 3.81 -7.40
CA SER A 101 3.96 4.31 -7.90
C SER A 101 5.05 4.17 -6.83
N VAL A 102 6.12 3.44 -7.16
CA VAL A 102 7.21 3.11 -6.24
C VAL A 102 8.58 3.47 -6.83
N PRO A 103 9.31 4.43 -6.24
CA PRO A 103 10.72 4.67 -6.50
C PRO A 103 11.61 3.64 -5.81
N VAL A 104 12.88 3.52 -6.25
CA VAL A 104 13.84 2.53 -5.72
C VAL A 104 14.01 2.62 -4.20
N ASP A 105 14.01 3.84 -3.66
CA ASP A 105 14.21 4.15 -2.25
C ASP A 105 12.90 4.35 -1.48
N MET A 106 11.76 3.94 -2.06
CA MET A 106 10.44 3.95 -1.42
C MET A 106 10.00 5.34 -0.89
N ALA A 107 10.54 6.42 -1.45
CA ALA A 107 10.26 7.78 -0.99
C ALA A 107 9.64 8.66 -2.09
N PRO A 108 8.68 9.54 -1.75
CA PRO A 108 8.08 10.45 -2.72
C PRO A 108 9.12 11.39 -3.30
N ALA A 109 8.80 12.02 -4.44
CA ALA A 109 9.62 13.07 -5.01
C ALA A 109 8.76 14.15 -5.64
N ILE A 110 9.06 15.40 -5.31
CA ILE A 110 8.46 16.58 -5.94
C ILE A 110 9.59 17.42 -6.53
N GLY A 111 9.41 17.94 -7.75
CA GLY A 111 10.43 18.79 -8.35
C GLY A 111 10.08 19.24 -9.75
N PHE A 112 11.06 19.84 -10.42
CA PHE A 112 10.92 20.31 -11.80
C PHE A 112 11.61 19.35 -12.78
N LEU A 113 11.01 19.13 -13.95
CA LEU A 113 11.59 18.35 -15.03
C LEU A 113 12.22 19.28 -16.07
N GLY A 114 13.56 19.31 -16.12
CA GLY A 114 14.29 20.19 -17.03
C GLY A 114 14.21 21.64 -16.57
N ASP A 115 13.37 22.45 -17.22
CA ASP A 115 13.12 23.82 -16.78
C ASP A 115 11.97 23.91 -15.74
N ARG A 116 11.67 25.11 -15.26
CA ARG A 116 10.65 25.34 -14.23
C ARG A 116 9.19 25.26 -14.74
N ARG A 117 8.95 24.82 -15.97
CA ARG A 117 7.59 24.77 -16.56
C ARG A 117 6.86 23.46 -16.28
N VAL A 118 7.59 22.39 -15.97
CA VAL A 118 7.02 21.07 -15.71
C VAL A 118 7.33 20.67 -14.28
N VAL A 119 6.31 20.61 -13.43
CA VAL A 119 6.42 20.10 -12.06
C VAL A 119 5.96 18.65 -12.04
N TYR A 120 6.70 17.80 -11.34
CA TYR A 120 6.29 16.43 -11.05
C TYR A 120 6.06 16.24 -9.56
N SER A 121 5.11 15.36 -9.23
CA SER A 121 4.93 14.76 -7.90
C SER A 121 4.68 13.28 -8.13
N ILE A 122 5.62 12.45 -7.70
CA ILE A 122 5.64 11.02 -8.00
C ILE A 122 5.98 10.19 -6.77
N GLY A 123 5.76 8.88 -6.85
CA GLY A 123 6.32 7.94 -5.87
C GLY A 123 5.68 8.03 -4.50
N CYS A 124 4.37 8.28 -4.41
CA CYS A 124 3.69 8.40 -3.12
C CYS A 124 3.55 7.05 -2.38
N VAL A 125 4.04 5.93 -2.93
CA VAL A 125 4.14 4.60 -2.29
C VAL A 125 2.88 4.22 -1.50
N GLY A 126 1.72 4.22 -2.16
CA GLY A 126 0.43 3.89 -1.52
C GLY A 126 -0.21 4.99 -0.66
N HIS A 127 0.52 6.07 -0.35
CA HIS A 127 0.05 7.19 0.48
C HIS A 127 -0.42 8.39 -0.37
N GLY A 128 -0.76 8.18 -1.64
CA GLY A 128 -1.12 9.26 -2.57
C GLY A 128 -2.30 10.09 -2.10
N VAL A 129 -3.32 9.45 -1.51
CA VAL A 129 -4.52 10.16 -1.02
C VAL A 129 -4.17 11.09 0.15
N SER A 130 -3.45 10.59 1.17
CA SER A 130 -3.06 11.38 2.33
C SER A 130 -2.06 12.48 1.99
N LEU A 131 -1.10 12.20 1.09
CA LEU A 131 -0.07 13.15 0.67
C LEU A 131 -0.56 14.18 -0.34
N SER A 132 -1.62 13.91 -1.11
CA SER A 132 -2.07 14.76 -2.22
C SER A 132 -2.27 16.22 -1.84
N GLN A 133 -2.87 16.49 -0.67
CA GLN A 133 -3.13 17.85 -0.21
C GLN A 133 -1.83 18.59 0.14
N LEU A 134 -0.90 17.91 0.82
CA LEU A 134 0.39 18.47 1.18
C LEU A 134 1.22 18.73 -0.07
N ASN A 135 1.30 17.74 -0.97
CA ASN A 135 2.01 17.86 -2.24
C ASN A 135 1.46 19.00 -3.09
N GLY A 136 0.13 19.17 -3.13
CA GLY A 136 -0.51 20.28 -3.85
C GLY A 136 -0.09 21.65 -3.32
N LYS A 137 -0.03 21.81 -1.99
CA LYS A 137 0.46 23.04 -1.35
C LYS A 137 1.95 23.27 -1.63
N THR A 138 2.77 22.24 -1.47
CA THR A 138 4.21 22.30 -1.80
C THR A 138 4.43 22.72 -3.25
N ILE A 139 3.68 22.15 -4.20
CA ILE A 139 3.76 22.51 -5.62
C ILE A 139 3.34 23.96 -5.84
N ALA A 140 2.27 24.42 -5.18
CA ALA A 140 1.83 25.81 -5.29
C ALA A 140 2.93 26.79 -4.80
N ASP A 141 3.56 26.51 -3.66
CA ASP A 141 4.65 27.34 -3.14
C ASP A 141 5.90 27.27 -4.02
N LEU A 142 6.24 26.11 -4.59
CA LEU A 142 7.33 25.97 -5.57
C LEU A 142 7.10 26.81 -6.83
N VAL A 143 5.88 26.81 -7.37
CA VAL A 143 5.51 27.56 -8.58
C VAL A 143 5.49 29.06 -8.31
N LEU A 144 5.07 29.47 -7.11
CA LEU A 144 5.05 30.87 -6.68
C LEU A 144 6.40 31.36 -6.15
N GLU A 145 7.44 30.53 -6.22
CA GLU A 145 8.80 30.83 -5.78
C GLU A 145 8.88 31.26 -4.31
N ARG A 146 8.05 30.64 -3.47
CA ARG A 146 8.03 30.88 -2.03
C ARG A 146 8.97 29.91 -1.32
N ASP A 147 9.74 30.45 -0.39
CA ASP A 147 10.56 29.66 0.53
C ASP A 147 9.77 29.35 1.80
N THR A 148 9.42 28.09 2.00
CA THR A 148 8.58 27.61 3.10
C THR A 148 9.07 26.26 3.62
N ASP A 149 8.61 25.85 4.79
CA ASP A 149 8.88 24.50 5.32
C ASP A 149 8.45 23.40 4.34
N LEU A 150 7.37 23.64 3.58
CA LEU A 150 6.86 22.70 2.58
C LEU A 150 7.80 22.53 1.38
N THR A 151 8.53 23.58 0.99
CA THR A 151 9.49 23.53 -0.11
C THR A 151 10.86 23.04 0.33
N ASN A 152 11.14 23.09 1.65
CA ASN A 152 12.42 22.69 2.25
C ASN A 152 12.46 21.24 2.75
N VAL A 153 11.37 20.48 2.60
CA VAL A 153 11.36 19.05 2.91
C VAL A 153 12.34 18.28 2.01
N TRP A 154 13.04 17.31 2.58
CA TRP A 154 14.16 16.60 1.94
C TRP A 154 13.80 15.89 0.63
N PHE A 155 12.52 15.59 0.41
CA PHE A 155 12.05 14.92 -0.81
C PHE A 155 11.69 15.88 -1.95
N VAL A 156 11.80 17.20 -1.75
CA VAL A 156 11.67 18.23 -2.79
C VAL A 156 13.02 18.46 -3.47
N GLY A 157 13.05 18.46 -4.79
CA GLY A 157 14.26 18.70 -5.60
C GLY A 157 15.30 17.59 -5.52
N ARG A 158 14.99 16.47 -4.86
CA ARG A 158 15.91 15.33 -4.70
C ARG A 158 16.22 14.67 -6.05
N ARG A 159 17.38 14.02 -6.13
CA ARG A 159 17.75 13.20 -7.30
C ARG A 159 17.12 11.82 -7.19
N LEU A 160 16.43 11.41 -8.25
CA LEU A 160 15.81 10.09 -8.33
C LEU A 160 16.81 9.03 -8.78
N ILE A 161 16.88 7.94 -8.05
CA ILE A 161 17.66 6.76 -8.44
C ILE A 161 16.84 5.98 -9.49
N PRO A 162 17.39 5.70 -10.69
CA PRO A 162 16.70 4.87 -11.67
C PRO A 162 16.65 3.42 -11.19
N TRP A 163 15.52 2.75 -11.43
CA TRP A 163 15.44 1.30 -11.27
C TRP A 163 16.44 0.61 -12.20
N PRO A 164 17.08 -0.50 -11.76
CA PRO A 164 17.89 -1.32 -12.64
C PRO A 164 17.08 -1.81 -13.86
N PRO A 165 17.74 -2.10 -14.99
CA PRO A 165 17.07 -2.68 -16.15
C PRO A 165 16.59 -4.11 -15.88
N GLU A 166 15.67 -4.60 -16.70
CA GLU A 166 15.33 -6.03 -16.71
C GLU A 166 16.47 -6.87 -17.31
N PRO A 167 16.71 -8.11 -16.85
CA PRO A 167 15.94 -8.86 -15.85
C PRO A 167 16.39 -8.65 -14.40
N LEU A 168 17.37 -7.77 -14.14
CA LEU A 168 17.93 -7.55 -12.80
C LEU A 168 16.90 -7.00 -11.82
N ARG A 169 16.04 -6.09 -12.29
CA ARG A 169 14.94 -5.54 -11.49
C ARG A 169 14.01 -6.62 -10.98
N PHE A 170 13.55 -7.51 -11.87
CA PHE A 170 12.67 -8.60 -11.49
C PHE A 170 13.34 -9.60 -10.53
N ALA A 171 14.61 -9.92 -10.75
CA ALA A 171 15.35 -10.78 -9.84
C ALA A 171 15.48 -10.13 -8.44
N LEU A 172 15.80 -8.84 -8.39
CA LEU A 172 15.89 -8.08 -7.14
C LEU A 172 14.54 -7.99 -6.43
N SER A 173 13.46 -7.71 -7.15
CA SER A 173 12.11 -7.61 -6.57
C SER A 173 11.62 -8.95 -6.04
N ALA A 174 11.87 -10.04 -6.77
CA ALA A 174 11.57 -11.39 -6.30
C ALA A 174 12.38 -11.74 -5.04
N GLY A 175 13.66 -11.36 -5.00
CA GLY A 175 14.53 -11.53 -3.84
C GLY A 175 14.05 -10.77 -2.61
N ILE A 176 13.75 -9.47 -2.74
CA ILE A 176 13.22 -8.63 -1.66
C ILE A 176 11.89 -9.20 -1.16
N ARG A 177 10.95 -9.52 -2.05
CA ARG A 177 9.67 -10.11 -1.66
C ARG A 177 9.84 -11.46 -0.95
N GLY A 178 10.76 -12.30 -1.43
CA GLY A 178 11.08 -13.57 -0.78
C GLY A 178 11.65 -13.38 0.62
N TYR A 179 12.53 -12.39 0.80
CA TYR A 179 13.09 -11.99 2.09
C TYR A 179 12.01 -11.48 3.05
N LEU A 180 11.18 -10.53 2.63
CA LEU A 180 10.11 -9.95 3.46
C LEU A 180 9.10 -11.02 3.90
N ARG A 181 8.70 -11.93 2.98
CA ARG A 181 7.85 -13.08 3.31
C ARG A 181 8.51 -14.03 4.31
N GLY A 182 9.83 -14.23 4.18
CA GLY A 182 10.61 -15.05 5.10
C GLY A 182 10.63 -14.46 6.50
N GLU A 183 10.90 -13.16 6.63
CA GLU A 183 10.84 -12.44 7.91
C GLU A 183 9.44 -12.49 8.53
N ASP A 184 8.40 -12.18 7.76
CA ASP A 184 7.02 -12.25 8.25
C ASP A 184 6.69 -13.67 8.73
N TRP A 185 7.09 -14.71 7.99
CA TRP A 185 6.90 -16.10 8.42
C TRP A 185 7.65 -16.44 9.72
N VAL A 186 8.89 -15.99 9.88
CA VAL A 186 9.68 -16.21 11.11
C VAL A 186 8.99 -15.54 12.30
N HIS A 187 8.49 -14.31 12.13
CA HIS A 187 7.81 -13.57 13.19
C HIS A 187 6.41 -14.12 13.51
N GLU A 188 5.69 -14.67 12.52
CA GLU A 188 4.37 -15.28 12.71
C GLU A 188 4.43 -16.74 13.21
N ARG A 189 5.56 -17.45 13.05
CA ARG A 189 5.71 -18.86 13.44
C ARG A 189 5.31 -19.16 14.90
N PRO A 190 5.65 -18.33 15.91
CA PRO A 190 5.21 -18.53 17.29
C PRO A 190 3.69 -18.41 17.46
N LEU A 191 3.05 -17.52 16.70
CA LEU A 191 1.60 -17.28 16.76
C LEU A 191 0.80 -18.44 16.15
N ARG A 192 1.39 -19.15 15.19
CA ARG A 192 0.79 -20.33 14.54
C ARG A 192 1.00 -21.62 15.32
N ALA A 193 2.07 -21.72 16.11
CA ALA A 193 2.37 -22.91 16.92
C ALA A 193 1.50 -23.04 18.19
N GLY A 194 0.76 -21.97 18.54
CA GLY A 194 -0.14 -21.93 19.70
C GLY A 194 -1.63 -22.01 19.36
N ARG A 195 -2.00 -22.27 18.09
CA ARG A 195 -3.37 -22.52 17.65
C ARG A 195 -3.64 -24.01 17.52
#